data_AF-A0A8F3AIW5-F1
#
_entry.id   AF-A0A8F3AIW5-F1
#
_cell.length_a   1.000
_cell.length_b   1.000
_cell.length_c   1.000
_cell.angle_alpha   90.00
_cell.angle_beta   90.00
_cell.angle_gamma   90.00
#
_symmetry.space_group_name_H-M   'P 1'
#
loop_
_entity.id
_entity.type
_entity.pdbx_description
1 polymer ?
#
loop_
_entity_poly.entity_id
_entity_poly.type
_entity_poly.pdbx_seq_one_letter_code
_entity_poly.pdbx_strand_id
1 'polypeptide(L)'
;MRLKLMALLALAAIAYANQQYCKCECSGNSVLGKIDRCGLCNSSWCLQQNDKLCEDEEAEDIMISCFQIESSKEKFIIVVFVLSVLALLRNAAHR
;
A
#
# COMPACT_ATOMS: atom_id res chain seq x y z
N MET A 1 -18.72 -26.31 8.54
CA MET A 1 -18.86 -25.32 7.45
C MET A 1 -18.41 -23.91 7.83
N ARG A 2 -18.78 -23.39 9.02
CA ARG A 2 -18.45 -22.01 9.44
C ARG A 2 -16.95 -21.71 9.60
N LEU A 3 -16.13 -22.65 10.08
CA LEU A 3 -14.68 -22.43 10.27
C LEU A 3 -13.92 -22.26 8.95
N LYS A 4 -14.28 -23.02 7.89
CA LYS A 4 -13.68 -22.87 6.56
C LYS A 4 -14.04 -21.53 5.92
N LEU A 5 -15.27 -21.06 6.12
CA LEU A 5 -15.73 -19.76 5.67
C LEU A 5 -14.98 -18.61 6.36
N MET A 6 -14.77 -18.69 7.68
CA MET A 6 -13.99 -17.70 8.43
C MET A 6 -12.51 -17.69 8.03
N ALA A 7 -11.90 -18.85 7.75
CA ALA A 7 -10.53 -18.93 7.25
C ALA A 7 -10.37 -18.31 5.86
N LEU A 8 -11.35 -18.51 4.96
CA LEU A 8 -11.36 -17.90 3.62
C LEU A 8 -11.52 -16.37 3.69
N LEU A 9 -12.38 -15.86 4.58
CA LEU A 9 -12.54 -14.42 4.79
C LEU A 9 -11.26 -13.78 5.35
N ALA A 10 -10.56 -14.46 6.27
CA ALA A 10 -9.29 -13.98 6.79
C ALA A 10 -8.18 -13.94 5.71
N LEU A 11 -8.11 -14.94 4.85
CA LEU A 11 -7.16 -14.99 3.73
C LEU A 11 -7.44 -13.88 2.69
N ALA A 12 -8.72 -13.60 2.42
CA ALA A 12 -9.10 -12.52 1.51
C ALA A 12 -8.62 -11.15 2.02
N ALA A 13 -8.77 -10.87 3.32
CA ALA A 13 -8.35 -9.59 3.91
C ALA A 13 -6.83 -9.31 3.76
N ILE A 14 -6.00 -10.34 3.76
CA ILE A 14 -4.52 -10.20 3.65
C ILE A 14 -4.09 -9.87 2.20
N ALA A 15 -4.92 -10.18 1.20
CA ALA A 15 -4.64 -9.94 -0.21
C ALA A 15 -4.90 -8.47 -0.63
N TYR A 16 -5.80 -7.75 0.04
CA TYR A 16 -6.15 -6.35 -0.30
C TYR A 16 -5.15 -5.29 0.18
N ALA A 17 -4.05 -5.75 0.76
CA ALA A 17 -3.13 -4.97 1.58
C ALA A 17 -1.78 -4.70 0.87
N ASN A 18 -1.81 -4.07 -0.31
CA ASN A 18 -0.60 -3.62 -1.02
C ASN A 18 -0.93 -2.35 -1.82
N GLN A 19 -1.42 -1.30 -1.15
CA GLN A 19 -1.67 -0.03 -1.82
C GLN A 19 -0.36 0.75 -1.93
N GLN A 20 0.07 1.03 -3.15
CA GLN A 20 1.25 1.83 -3.44
C GLN A 20 0.83 3.24 -3.84
N TYR A 21 1.61 4.23 -3.42
CA TYR A 21 1.39 5.64 -3.69
C TYR A 21 2.63 6.25 -4.31
N CYS A 22 2.42 7.12 -5.28
CA CYS A 22 3.44 7.93 -5.91
C CYS A 22 3.30 9.36 -5.39
N LYS A 23 4.38 9.92 -4.88
CA LYS A 23 4.50 11.33 -4.52
C LYS A 23 5.51 11.99 -5.44
N CYS A 24 5.11 13.11 -6.00
CA CYS A 24 5.98 13.98 -6.76
C CYS A 24 6.01 15.35 -6.07
N GLU A 25 7.20 15.92 -5.93
CA GLU A 25 7.42 17.22 -5.30
C GLU A 25 8.33 18.07 -6.17
N CYS A 26 7.98 19.35 -6.34
CA CYS A 26 8.72 20.29 -7.18
C CYS A 26 8.45 21.74 -6.73
N SER A 27 9.50 22.50 -6.43
CA SER A 27 9.42 23.93 -6.04
C SER A 27 8.30 24.27 -5.03
N GLY A 28 8.05 23.38 -4.06
CA GLY A 28 7.01 23.52 -3.02
C GLY A 28 5.61 23.00 -3.40
N ASN A 29 5.36 22.64 -4.65
CA ASN A 29 4.15 21.93 -5.07
C ASN A 29 4.32 20.42 -4.86
N SER A 30 3.24 19.75 -4.46
CA SER A 30 3.24 18.29 -4.32
C SER A 30 1.97 17.66 -4.85
N VAL A 31 2.12 16.49 -5.47
CA VAL A 31 1.00 15.63 -5.87
C VAL A 31 1.19 14.25 -5.29
N LEU A 32 0.07 13.64 -4.87
CA LEU A 32 0.02 12.31 -4.31
C LEU A 32 -1.10 11.55 -5.00
N GLY A 33 -0.80 10.35 -5.50
CA GLY A 33 -1.81 9.50 -6.10
C GLY A 33 -1.49 8.03 -5.94
N LYS A 34 -2.55 7.23 -6.05
CA LYS A 34 -2.45 5.77 -5.94
C LYS A 34 -1.97 5.20 -7.27
N ILE A 35 -1.06 4.23 -7.19
CA ILE A 35 -0.51 3.51 -8.34
C ILE A 35 -0.50 2.01 -8.06
N ASP A 36 -0.57 1.21 -9.12
CA ASP A 36 -0.55 -0.25 -8.99
C ASP A 36 0.87 -0.78 -8.75
N ARG A 37 1.88 -0.13 -9.33
CA ARG A 37 3.30 -0.53 -9.28
C ARG A 37 4.21 0.68 -9.24
N CYS A 38 5.23 0.69 -8.37
CA CYS A 38 6.22 1.78 -8.29
C CYS A 38 6.93 2.08 -9.62
N GLY A 39 7.06 1.10 -10.53
CA GLY A 39 7.61 1.34 -11.87
C GLY A 39 6.77 2.29 -12.75
N LEU A 40 5.52 2.55 -12.36
CA LEU A 40 4.65 3.54 -13.01
C LEU A 40 4.86 4.96 -12.45
N CYS A 41 5.55 5.11 -11.31
CA CYS A 41 5.86 6.39 -10.69
C CYS A 41 7.08 7.00 -11.39
N ASN A 42 6.84 7.92 -12.31
CA ASN A 42 7.87 8.62 -13.09
C ASN A 42 7.39 10.05 -13.44
N SER A 43 8.27 10.87 -14.01
CA SER A 43 7.97 12.28 -14.29
C SER A 43 6.76 12.45 -15.22
N SER A 44 6.54 11.52 -16.17
CA SER A 44 5.37 11.56 -17.05
C SER A 44 4.05 11.33 -16.31
N TRP A 45 4.05 10.47 -15.29
CA TRP A 45 2.88 10.27 -14.43
C TRP A 45 2.64 11.51 -13.55
N CYS A 46 3.70 12.12 -13.02
CA CYS A 46 3.59 13.36 -12.23
C CYS A 46 2.97 14.50 -13.04
N LEU A 47 3.44 14.70 -14.28
CA LEU A 47 2.92 15.71 -15.20
C LEU A 47 1.50 15.40 -15.71
N GLN A 48 1.14 14.12 -15.83
CA GLN A 48 -0.23 13.73 -16.13
C GLN A 48 -1.20 14.08 -14.98
N GLN A 49 -0.72 14.02 -13.74
CA GLN A 49 -1.51 14.35 -12.57
C GLN A 49 -1.66 15.86 -12.35
N ASN A 50 -0.60 16.62 -12.64
CA ASN A 50 -0.62 18.08 -12.66
C ASN A 50 0.45 18.59 -13.62
N ASP A 51 0.03 19.19 -14.73
CA ASP A 51 0.89 19.72 -15.79
C ASP A 51 1.66 20.97 -15.32
N LYS A 52 1.13 21.70 -14.34
CA LYS A 52 1.73 22.90 -13.73
C LYS A 52 2.58 22.61 -12.48
N LEU A 53 3.00 21.37 -12.26
CA LEU A 53 3.74 21.00 -11.05
C LEU A 53 5.09 21.74 -10.94
N CYS A 54 5.75 22.01 -12.07
CA CYS A 54 7.03 22.70 -12.19
C CYS A 54 6.96 23.81 -13.25
N GLU A 55 5.97 24.71 -13.19
CA GLU A 55 5.81 25.77 -14.20
C GLU A 55 6.99 26.76 -14.22
N ASP A 56 7.70 26.91 -13.10
CA ASP A 56 8.73 27.93 -12.90
C ASP A 56 10.18 27.39 -12.97
N GLU A 57 10.39 26.08 -13.13
CA GLU A 57 11.71 25.44 -13.11
C GLU A 57 11.82 24.29 -14.13
N GLU A 58 13.06 23.91 -14.47
CA GLU A 58 13.31 22.79 -15.38
C GLU A 58 12.74 21.49 -14.79
N ALA A 59 12.09 20.66 -15.62
CA ALA A 59 11.41 19.42 -15.22
C ALA A 59 12.34 18.34 -14.63
N GLU A 60 13.64 18.62 -14.50
CA GLU A 60 14.67 17.74 -13.97
C GLU A 60 14.70 17.71 -12.43
N ASP A 61 14.12 18.72 -11.75
CA ASP A 61 14.09 18.80 -10.27
C ASP A 61 12.86 18.15 -9.61
N ILE A 62 12.10 17.35 -10.36
CA ILE A 62 10.96 16.61 -9.80
C ILE A 62 11.49 15.52 -8.86
N MET A 63 11.28 15.68 -7.56
CA MET A 63 11.53 14.63 -6.57
C MET A 63 10.41 13.61 -6.61
N ILE A 64 10.72 12.43 -7.13
CA ILE A 64 9.80 11.30 -7.23
C ILE A 64 10.09 10.31 -6.12
N SER A 65 9.04 9.94 -5.40
CA SER A 65 9.12 8.94 -4.34
C SER A 65 7.91 8.02 -4.40
N CYS A 66 8.17 6.71 -4.36
CA CYS A 66 7.13 5.70 -4.24
C CYS A 66 7.10 5.19 -2.80
N PHE A 67 5.92 5.14 -2.21
CA PHE A 67 5.73 4.56 -0.88
C PHE A 67 4.70 3.45 -0.96
N GLN A 68 4.94 2.39 -0.20
CA GLN A 68 3.90 1.43 0.14
C GLN A 68 3.38 1.87 1.51
N ILE A 69 2.09 2.24 1.60
CA ILE A 69 1.50 2.63 2.90
C ILE A 69 1.62 1.48 3.89
N GLU A 70 1.55 0.25 3.40
CA GLU A 70 1.72 -0.93 4.22
C GLU A 70 3.19 -1.37 4.20
N SER A 71 3.87 -1.12 5.31
CA SER A 71 5.16 -1.73 5.56
C SER A 71 4.98 -3.25 5.62
N SER A 72 5.83 -3.99 4.90
CA SER A 72 5.83 -5.46 4.98
C SER A 72 6.01 -5.95 6.43
N LYS A 73 6.67 -5.14 7.28
CA LYS A 73 6.83 -5.42 8.72
C LYS A 73 5.50 -5.36 9.46
N GLU A 74 4.69 -4.32 9.22
CA GLU A 74 3.38 -4.16 9.85
C GLU A 74 2.42 -5.27 9.39
N LYS A 75 2.43 -5.57 8.09
CA LYS A 75 1.67 -6.68 7.52
C LYS A 75 2.02 -8.02 8.17
N PHE A 76 3.31 -8.31 8.33
CA PHE A 76 3.78 -9.54 8.97
C PHE A 76 3.31 -9.65 10.43
N ILE A 77 3.43 -8.56 11.20
CA ILE A 77 2.99 -8.52 12.61
C ILE A 77 1.49 -8.82 12.71
N ILE A 78 0.66 -8.18 11.89
CA ILE A 78 -0.79 -8.39 11.88
C ILE A 78 -1.14 -9.84 11.53
N VAL A 79 -0.50 -10.40 10.50
CA VAL A 79 -0.74 -11.80 10.09
C VAL A 79 -0.38 -12.79 11.19
N VAL A 80 0.79 -12.62 11.83
CA VAL A 80 1.23 -13.49 12.94
C VAL A 80 0.26 -13.40 14.11
N PHE A 81 -0.20 -12.20 14.46
CA PHE A 81 -1.18 -11.99 15.53
C PHE A 81 -2.52 -12.66 15.22
N VAL A 82 -3.06 -12.51 14.00
CA VAL A 82 -4.32 -13.15 13.61
C VAL A 82 -4.19 -14.67 13.65
N LEU A 83 -3.09 -15.22 13.12
CA LEU A 83 -2.84 -16.66 13.15
C LEU A 83 -2.72 -17.22 14.56
N SER A 84 -2.08 -16.49 15.48
CA SER A 84 -1.94 -16.90 16.88
C SER A 84 -3.30 -16.94 17.59
N VAL A 85 -4.13 -15.90 17.42
CA VAL A 85 -5.50 -15.86 17.97
C VAL A 85 -6.36 -16.98 17.41
N LEU A 86 -6.31 -17.22 16.09
CA LEU A 86 -7.05 -18.31 15.46
C LEU A 86 -6.62 -19.69 15.95
N ALA A 87 -5.33 -19.89 16.26
CA ALA A 87 -4.82 -21.12 16.84
C ALA A 87 -5.36 -21.35 18.25
N LEU A 88 -5.35 -20.31 19.09
CA LEU A 88 -5.89 -20.35 20.46
C LEU A 88 -7.40 -20.64 20.46
N LEU A 89 -8.15 -19.94 19.61
CA LEU A 89 -9.60 -20.15 19.48
C LEU A 89 -9.94 -21.55 18.99
N ARG A 90 -9.14 -22.11 18.08
CA ARG A 90 -9.32 -23.48 17.60
C ARG A 90 -9.06 -24.51 18.69
N ASN A 91 -8.00 -24.31 19.48
CA ASN A 91 -7.68 -25.20 20.60
C ASN A 91 -8.80 -25.16 21.65
N ALA A 92 -9.35 -23.98 21.94
CA ALA A 92 -10.47 -23.82 22.86
C ALA A 92 -11.77 -24.46 22.32
N ALA A 93 -12.06 -24.35 21.02
CA ALA A 93 -13.25 -24.94 20.42
C ALA A 93 -13.15 -26.46 20.17
N HIS A 94 -11.94 -27.01 20.15
CA HIS A 94 -11.70 -28.46 20.08
C HIS A 94 -11.86 -29.14 21.44
N ARG A 95 -11.79 -28.38 22.53
CA ARG A 95 -11.95 -28.86 23.90
C ARG A 95 -13.40 -28.68 24.37
#